data_AF-A0A1G2V982-F1
#
_entry.id   AF-A0A1G2V982-F1
#
_cell.length_a   1.000
_cell.length_b   1.000
_cell.length_c   1.000
_cell.angle_alpha   90.00
_cell.angle_beta   90.00
_cell.angle_gamma   90.00
#
_symmetry.space_group_name_H-M   'P 1'
#
loop_
_entity.id
_entity.type
_entity.pdbx_description
1 polymer ?
#
loop_
_entity_poly.entity_id
_entity_poly.type
_entity_poly.pdbx_seq_one_letter_code
_entity_poly.pdbx_strand_id
1 'polypeptide(L)'
;MWEVVVLPHFKKVLKPLAKKHRDLLLTVLFELKNFDKNRAIKITEDVYKIRISPSSLPKGKSGGYRLYVLVMEIRKRLAPITIYYKSEKENLTLPELKDHLAIIMLELKDHKV
;
A
#
# COMPACT_ATOMS: atom_id res chain seq x y z
N MET A 1 6.72 9.26 13.96
CA MET A 1 5.78 8.13 13.78
C MET A 1 4.59 8.62 12.97
N TRP A 2 4.18 7.88 11.95
CA TRP A 2 3.05 8.27 11.08
C TRP A 2 1.73 7.74 11.63
N GLU A 3 0.67 8.54 11.56
CA GLU A 3 -0.70 8.08 11.82
C GLU A 3 -1.19 7.31 10.59
N VAL A 4 -1.35 5.99 10.70
CA VAL A 4 -1.79 5.14 9.59
C VAL A 4 -3.31 5.15 9.50
N VAL A 5 -3.84 5.65 8.37
CA VAL A 5 -5.28 5.73 8.10
C VAL A 5 -5.64 4.69 7.03
N VAL A 6 -6.26 3.59 7.45
CA VAL A 6 -6.63 2.49 6.55
C VAL A 6 -8.09 2.61 6.10
N LEU A 7 -8.29 2.93 4.82
CA LEU A 7 -9.60 3.22 4.25
C LEU A 7 -10.28 1.98 3.63
N PRO A 8 -11.63 2.00 3.46
CA PRO A 8 -12.39 0.85 2.97
C PRO A 8 -11.91 0.30 1.62
N HIS A 9 -11.56 1.16 0.66
CA HIS A 9 -11.05 0.73 -0.65
C HIS A 9 -9.82 -0.17 -0.52
N PHE A 10 -8.82 0.26 0.25
CA PHE A 10 -7.61 -0.52 0.47
C PHE A 10 -7.91 -1.85 1.18
N LYS A 11 -8.82 -1.86 2.16
CA LYS A 11 -9.24 -3.10 2.84
C LYS A 11 -9.83 -4.12 1.86
N LYS A 12 -10.64 -3.66 0.89
CA LYS A 12 -11.24 -4.51 -0.15
C LYS A 12 -10.16 -5.13 -1.04
N VAL A 13 -9.14 -4.36 -1.43
CA VAL A 13 -8.02 -4.85 -2.26
C VAL A 13 -7.13 -5.83 -1.48
N LEU A 14 -6.81 -5.54 -0.22
CA LEU A 14 -5.93 -6.37 0.59
C LEU A 14 -6.56 -7.72 0.96
N LYS A 15 -7.89 -7.77 1.21
CA LYS A 15 -8.59 -8.97 1.70
C LYS A 15 -8.37 -10.24 0.87
N PRO A 16 -8.55 -10.27 -0.47
CA PRO A 16 -8.29 -11.47 -1.27
C PRO A 16 -6.80 -11.86 -1.27
N LEU A 17 -5.88 -10.90 -1.20
CA LEU A 17 -4.43 -11.16 -1.17
C LEU A 17 -3.99 -11.74 0.18
N ALA A 18 -4.53 -11.23 1.28
CA ALA A 18 -4.28 -11.74 2.63
C ALA A 18 -4.82 -13.17 2.83
N LYS A 19 -5.85 -13.57 2.07
CA LYS A 19 -6.30 -14.97 2.04
C LYS A 19 -5.30 -15.91 1.35
N LYS A 20 -4.56 -15.41 0.35
CA LYS A 20 -3.54 -16.20 -0.37
C LYS A 20 -2.28 -16.41 0.47
N HIS A 21 -1.91 -15.43 1.30
CA HIS A 21 -0.69 -15.47 2.12
C HIS A 21 -0.97 -15.06 3.56
N ARG A 22 -0.82 -16.02 4.48
CA ARG A 22 -1.27 -15.93 5.89
C ARG A 22 -0.62 -14.80 6.69
N ASP A 23 0.61 -14.43 6.33
CA ASP A 23 1.42 -13.41 6.99
C ASP A 23 1.34 -12.02 6.31
N LEU A 24 0.76 -11.91 5.11
CA LEU A 24 0.76 -10.65 4.34
C LEU A 24 0.13 -9.50 5.13
N LEU A 25 -0.96 -9.74 5.85
CA LEU A 25 -1.63 -8.72 6.64
C LEU A 25 -0.70 -8.17 7.74
N LEU A 26 0.01 -9.05 8.45
CA LEU A 26 0.95 -8.66 9.49
C LEU A 26 2.15 -7.91 8.89
N THR A 27 2.69 -8.39 7.76
CA THR A 27 3.79 -7.72 7.07
C THR A 27 3.37 -6.32 6.60
N VAL A 28 2.19 -6.17 6.00
CA VAL A 28 1.68 -4.85 5.57
C VAL A 28 1.52 -3.90 6.76
N LEU A 29 0.98 -4.37 7.88
CA LEU A 29 0.85 -3.54 9.09
C LEU A 29 2.22 -3.13 9.64
N PHE A 30 3.19 -4.03 9.63
CA PHE A 30 4.55 -3.74 10.07
C PHE A 30 5.21 -2.66 9.18
N GLU A 31 5.12 -2.81 7.86
CA GLU A 31 5.68 -1.88 6.88
C GLU A 31 5.03 -0.50 6.98
N LEU A 32 3.71 -0.43 7.20
CA LEU A 32 3.00 0.84 7.39
C LEU A 32 3.38 1.54 8.69
N LYS A 33 3.52 0.80 9.79
CA LYS A 33 3.91 1.37 11.10
C LYS A 33 5.35 1.87 11.11
N ASN A 34 6.24 1.17 10.41
CA ASN A 34 7.67 1.48 10.33
C ASN A 34 8.03 2.23 9.04
N PHE A 35 7.05 2.88 8.40
CA PHE A 35 7.27 3.57 7.13
C PHE A 35 8.36 4.63 7.25
N ASP A 36 9.37 4.49 6.39
CA ASP A 36 10.48 5.41 6.22
C ASP A 36 10.56 5.83 4.74
N LYS A 37 10.46 7.13 4.50
CA LYS A 37 10.54 7.70 3.15
C LYS A 37 11.87 7.38 2.46
N ASN A 38 12.96 7.29 3.22
CA ASN A 38 14.29 7.00 2.68
C ASN A 38 14.42 5.55 2.18
N ARG A 39 13.58 4.65 2.69
CA ARG A 39 13.53 3.24 2.29
C ARG A 39 12.45 2.96 1.23
N ALA A 40 11.59 3.93 0.96
CA ALA A 40 10.51 3.84 -0.01
C ALA A 40 10.89 4.50 -1.34
N ILE A 41 10.23 4.06 -2.42
CA ILE A 41 10.47 4.61 -3.76
C ILE A 41 9.42 5.71 -4.01
N LYS A 42 9.85 6.96 -4.19
CA LYS A 42 8.97 8.08 -4.59
C LYS A 42 8.42 7.81 -6.00
N ILE A 43 7.10 7.94 -6.16
CA ILE A 43 6.39 7.77 -7.44
C ILE A 43 5.88 9.11 -7.96
N THR A 44 5.25 9.89 -7.09
CA THR A 44 4.86 11.29 -7.30
C THR A 44 5.21 12.09 -6.04
N GLU A 45 4.77 13.35 -5.93
CA GLU A 45 5.09 14.19 -4.78
C GLU A 45 4.76 13.53 -3.43
N ASP A 46 3.50 13.09 -3.28
CA ASP A 46 3.00 12.53 -2.03
C ASP A 46 2.84 11.00 -2.07
N VAL A 47 3.17 10.33 -3.18
CA VAL A 47 2.93 8.90 -3.35
C VAL A 47 4.25 8.14 -3.38
N TYR A 48 4.34 7.13 -2.51
CA TYR A 48 5.50 6.28 -2.36
C TYR A 48 5.14 4.81 -2.57
N LYS A 49 6.13 4.01 -2.92
CA LYS A 49 6.02 2.57 -3.14
C LYS A 49 6.94 1.81 -2.20
N ILE A 50 6.36 0.85 -1.50
CA ILE A 50 7.03 -0.07 -0.58
C ILE A 50 7.07 -1.46 -1.23
N ARG A 51 8.23 -2.11 -1.18
CA ARG A 51 8.40 -3.50 -1.64
C ARG A 51 8.20 -4.41 -0.44
N ILE A 52 7.22 -5.29 -0.52
CA ILE A 52 6.83 -6.18 0.58
C ILE A 52 7.13 -7.62 0.16
N SER A 53 7.88 -8.36 0.98
CA SER A 53 8.17 -9.77 0.74
C SER A 53 7.78 -10.58 1.97
N PRO A 54 6.52 -11.06 2.05
CA PRO A 54 6.10 -11.97 3.13
C PRO A 54 7.01 -13.20 3.20
N SER A 55 7.25 -13.71 4.40
CA SER A 55 8.07 -14.91 4.63
C SER A 55 7.36 -16.18 4.16
N SER A 56 6.02 -16.17 4.08
CA SER A 56 5.24 -17.30 3.53
C SER A 56 5.36 -17.48 2.02
N LEU A 57 6.09 -16.62 1.32
CA LEU A 57 6.30 -16.80 -0.11
C LEU A 57 7.14 -18.05 -0.41
N PRO A 58 6.72 -18.89 -1.37
CA PRO A 58 7.53 -20.02 -1.81
C PRO A 58 8.91 -19.57 -2.28
N LYS A 59 9.96 -20.23 -1.77
CA LYS A 59 11.34 -20.04 -2.24
C LYS A 59 11.40 -20.21 -3.77
N GLY A 60 12.04 -19.26 -4.45
CA GLY A 60 12.17 -19.26 -5.92
C GLY A 60 11.14 -18.41 -6.68
N LYS A 61 10.05 -17.95 -6.04
CA LYS A 61 9.18 -16.91 -6.63
C LYS A 61 9.80 -15.53 -6.40
N SER A 62 10.26 -14.89 -7.48
CA SER A 62 10.85 -13.53 -7.48
C SER A 62 9.83 -12.40 -7.28
N GLY A 63 8.54 -12.73 -7.14
CA GLY A 63 7.46 -11.76 -7.03
C GLY A 63 7.10 -11.50 -5.58
N GLY A 64 7.51 -10.35 -5.03
CA GLY A 64 6.91 -9.80 -3.81
C GLY A 64 5.64 -9.01 -4.11
N TYR A 65 5.05 -8.45 -3.06
CA TYR A 65 3.99 -7.46 -3.15
C TYR A 65 4.56 -6.05 -3.31
N ARG A 66 3.80 -5.19 -3.99
CA ARG A 66 4.10 -3.76 -4.05
C ARG A 66 2.93 -3.00 -3.45
N LEU A 67 3.22 -2.24 -2.41
CA LEU A 67 2.25 -1.41 -1.69
C LEU A 67 2.51 0.05 -2.06
N TYR A 68 1.48 0.75 -2.53
CA TYR A 68 1.53 2.19 -2.79
C TYR A 68 0.86 2.90 -1.63
N VAL A 69 1.46 3.99 -1.17
CA VAL A 69 1.01 4.76 0.00
C VAL A 69 1.01 6.24 -0.32
N LEU A 70 0.00 6.95 0.18
CA LEU A 70 -0.13 8.40 0.18
C LEU A 70 0.42 8.93 1.51
N VAL A 71 1.38 9.85 1.43
CA VAL A 71 2.01 10.52 2.57
C VAL A 71 1.46 11.92 2.67
N MET A 72 0.82 12.24 3.79
CA MET A 72 0.33 13.58 4.09
C MET A 72 1.22 14.22 5.16
N GLU A 73 2.23 14.96 4.73
CA GLU A 73 3.29 15.50 5.61
C GLU A 73 2.76 16.38 6.72
N ILE A 74 1.91 17.34 6.39
CA ILE A 74 1.38 18.34 7.33
C ILE A 74 0.66 17.67 8.51
N ARG A 75 -0.09 16.59 8.25
CA ARG A 75 -0.83 15.86 9.28
C ARG A 75 -0.07 14.66 9.84
N LYS A 76 1.17 14.41 9.37
CA LYS A 76 1.94 13.18 9.61
C LYS A 76 1.10 11.91 9.42
N ARG A 77 0.25 11.88 8.39
CA ARG A 77 -0.61 10.73 8.08
C ARG A 77 -0.07 9.91 6.92
N LEU A 78 -0.33 8.61 6.97
CA LEU A 78 0.00 7.65 5.93
C LEU A 78 -1.25 6.86 5.56
N ALA A 79 -1.68 6.92 4.31
CA ALA A 79 -2.82 6.16 3.83
C ALA A 79 -2.37 5.16 2.75
N PRO A 80 -2.51 3.84 2.95
CA PRO A 80 -2.26 2.87 1.89
C PRO A 80 -3.29 3.03 0.78
N ILE A 81 -2.81 3.11 -0.47
CA ILE A 81 -3.64 3.33 -1.66
C ILE A 81 -4.09 2.00 -2.25
N THR A 82 -3.14 1.15 -2.63
CA THR A 82 -3.38 -0.13 -3.27
C THR A 82 -2.17 -1.05 -3.10
N ILE A 83 -2.39 -2.35 -3.19
CA ILE A 83 -1.35 -3.38 -3.11
C ILE A 83 -1.61 -4.43 -4.19
N TYR A 84 -0.55 -4.88 -4.86
CA TYR A 84 -0.64 -5.95 -5.85
C TYR A 84 0.55 -6.90 -5.79
N TYR A 85 0.33 -8.10 -6.30
CA TYR A 85 1.35 -9.12 -6.40
C TYR A 85 2.14 -8.96 -7.71
N LYS A 86 3.47 -8.85 -7.64
CA LYS A 86 4.33 -8.62 -8.82
C LYS A 86 4.17 -9.69 -9.91
N SER A 87 3.93 -10.94 -9.53
CA SER A 87 3.80 -12.03 -10.50
C SER A 87 2.43 -12.05 -11.20
N GLU A 88 1.41 -11.44 -10.62
CA GLU A 88 0.09 -11.31 -11.27
C GLU A 88 0.02 -10.06 -12.14
N LYS A 89 0.77 -9.02 -11.77
CA LYS A 89 0.83 -7.76 -12.49
C LYS A 89 2.23 -7.18 -12.40
N GLU A 90 2.93 -7.15 -13.53
CA GLU A 90 4.34 -6.75 -13.58
C GLU A 90 4.51 -5.30 -13.09
N ASN A 91 3.64 -4.40 -13.57
CA ASN A 91 3.58 -2.99 -13.19
C ASN A 91 2.13 -2.48 -13.07
N LEU A 92 1.88 -1.64 -12.07
CA LEU A 92 0.71 -0.77 -12.01
C LEU A 92 1.01 0.48 -12.84
N THR A 93 0.17 0.79 -13.81
CA THR A 93 0.35 1.98 -14.64
C THR A 93 0.00 3.25 -13.85
N LEU A 94 0.53 4.40 -14.27
CA LEU A 94 0.20 5.68 -13.62
C LEU A 94 -1.31 6.01 -13.66
N PRO A 95 -2.05 5.77 -14.77
CA PRO A 95 -3.50 5.95 -14.79
C PRO A 95 -4.22 5.11 -13.73
N GLU A 96 -3.92 3.80 -13.65
CA GLU A 96 -4.58 2.92 -12.66
C GLU A 96 -4.26 3.31 -11.22
N LEU A 97 -3.04 3.79 -10.96
CA LEU A 97 -2.68 4.34 -9.66
C LEU A 97 -3.49 5.59 -9.33
N LYS A 98 -3.72 6.48 -10.32
CA LYS A 98 -4.54 7.68 -10.15
C LYS A 98 -5.99 7.32 -9.84
N ASP A 99 -6.54 6.28 -10.46
CA ASP A 99 -7.91 5.82 -10.19
C ASP A 99 -8.06 5.35 -8.74
N HIS A 100 -7.14 4.52 -8.26
CA HIS A 100 -7.12 4.11 -6.86
C HIS A 100 -6.91 5.30 -5.91
N LEU A 101 -6.03 6.23 -6.26
CA LEU A 101 -5.77 7.43 -5.46
C LEU A 101 -7.01 8.33 -5.38
N ALA A 102 -7.78 8.47 -6.46
CA ALA A 102 -9.00 9.27 -6.48
C ALA A 102 -10.05 8.73 -5.48
N ILE A 103 -10.21 7.41 -5.42
CA ILE A 103 -11.11 6.75 -4.45
C ILE A 103 -10.64 7.01 -3.02
N ILE A 104 -9.34 6.84 -2.75
CA ILE A 104 -8.74 7.09 -1.44
C ILE A 104 -8.92 8.55 -1.01
N MET A 105 -8.74 9.49 -1.93
CA MET A 105 -8.96 10.92 -1.67
C MET A 105 -10.42 11.25 -1.34
N LEU A 106 -11.38 10.56 -1.98
CA LEU A 106 -12.80 10.69 -1.66
C LEU A 106 -13.08 10.14 -0.25
N GLU A 107 -12.64 8.93 0.05
CA GLU A 107 -12.81 8.31 1.38
C GLU A 107 -12.16 9.14 2.51
N LEU A 108 -11.03 9.80 2.24
CA LEU A 108 -10.36 10.71 3.18
C LEU A 108 -11.14 12.00 3.44
N LYS A 109 -11.93 12.48 2.47
CA LYS A 109 -12.79 13.67 2.67
C LYS A 109 -13.97 13.31 3.56
N ASP A 110 -14.58 12.15 3.35
CA ASP A 110 -15.71 11.67 4.14
C ASP A 110 -15.32 11.37 5.60
N HIS A 111 -14.07 10.95 5.86
CA HIS A 111 -13.54 10.75 7.22
C HIS A 111 -13.14 12.04 7.97
N LYS A 112 -13.32 13.22 7.36
CA LYS A 112 -13.05 14.53 8.01
C LYS A 112 -14.33 15.26 8.43
N VAL A 113 -15.48 14.60 8.39
CA VAL A 113 -16.75 15.06 8.97
C VAL A 113 -16.89 14.54 10.39
#